data_AF-A0A9Q8USJ2-F1
#
_entry.id   AF-A0A9Q8USJ2-F1
#
_cell.length_a   1.000
_cell.length_b   1.000
_cell.length_c   1.000
_cell.angle_alpha   90.00
_cell.angle_beta   90.00
_cell.angle_gamma   90.00
#
_symmetry.space_group_name_H-M   'P 1'
#
loop_
_entity.id
_entity.type
_entity.pdbx_description
1 polymer ?
#
loop_
_entity_poly.entity_id
_entity_poly.type
_entity_poly.pdbx_seq_one_letter_code
_entity_poly.pdbx_strand_id
1 'polypeptide(L)'
;MPKDGSAMHPGASHCAAGVSARLDLSTENAKDVLINDLAIGNVLTETDEMLEMGRTFLGQIAKVLNKDSRLLIHDTLMDDLHPEQYDTRADFVMMSLFGGMERSQQQMRTLLQSVGLTVTGSYKPGPEQWTITEAMLP
;
A
#
# COMPACT_ATOMS: atom_id res chain seq x y z
N MET A 1 -11.78 18.37 -50.53
CA MET A 1 -12.42 17.20 -49.87
C MET A 1 -11.35 16.15 -49.61
N PRO A 2 -10.79 16.06 -48.40
CA PRO A 2 -10.18 14.82 -47.92
C PRO A 2 -11.08 14.18 -46.85
N LYS A 3 -11.30 12.88 -47.04
CA LYS A 3 -11.73 11.94 -46.00
C LYS A 3 -10.50 11.62 -45.16
N ASP A 4 -10.61 11.66 -43.84
CA ASP A 4 -10.10 10.59 -42.97
C ASP A 4 -10.41 10.93 -41.51
N GLY A 5 -11.18 10.04 -40.87
CA GLY A 5 -11.48 10.08 -39.46
C GLY A 5 -10.24 9.70 -38.68
N SER A 6 -9.56 10.69 -38.11
CA SER A 6 -8.59 10.44 -37.06
C SER A 6 -9.35 10.37 -35.74
N ALA A 7 -9.48 9.16 -35.23
CA ALA A 7 -10.00 8.87 -33.90
C ALA A 7 -9.25 9.72 -32.84
N MET A 8 -10.00 10.33 -31.94
CA MET A 8 -9.48 10.87 -30.68
C MET A 8 -8.75 9.75 -29.95
N HIS A 9 -7.43 9.82 -29.87
CA HIS A 9 -6.72 9.18 -28.77
C HIS A 9 -7.09 9.96 -27.50
N PRO A 10 -7.74 9.36 -26.49
CA PRO A 10 -7.75 9.96 -25.18
C PRO A 10 -6.29 10.03 -24.73
N GLY A 11 -5.78 11.25 -24.60
CA GLY A 11 -4.44 11.51 -24.10
C GLY A 11 -4.24 10.70 -22.83
N ALA A 12 -3.22 9.86 -22.84
CA ALA A 12 -2.74 9.18 -21.65
C ALA A 12 -2.47 10.26 -20.61
N SER A 13 -3.43 10.42 -19.70
CA SER A 13 -3.24 11.19 -18.48
C SER A 13 -2.05 10.56 -17.80
N HIS A 14 -0.90 11.22 -17.90
CA HIS A 14 0.24 10.98 -17.04
C HIS A 14 -0.27 11.21 -15.62
N CYS A 15 -0.69 10.12 -14.96
CA CYS A 15 -0.77 10.09 -13.52
C CYS A 15 0.67 10.25 -13.04
N ALA A 16 1.06 11.50 -12.80
CA ALA A 16 2.21 11.78 -11.97
C ALA A 16 2.00 10.99 -10.67
N ALA A 17 3.00 10.20 -10.28
CA ALA A 17 3.05 9.48 -9.03
C ALA A 17 3.07 10.51 -7.88
N GLY A 18 1.89 11.02 -7.55
CA GLY A 18 1.61 11.78 -6.34
C GLY A 18 0.94 10.82 -5.38
N VAL A 19 1.57 10.59 -4.23
CA VAL A 19 0.97 9.89 -3.10
C VAL A 19 -0.30 10.64 -2.71
N SER A 20 -1.46 10.16 -3.13
CA SER A 20 -2.75 10.66 -2.69
C SER A 20 -3.27 9.72 -1.60
N ALA A 21 -2.81 9.97 -0.36
CA ALA A 21 -3.50 9.45 0.80
C ALA A 21 -4.84 10.20 0.89
N ARG A 22 -5.91 9.62 0.36
CA ARG A 22 -7.27 10.13 0.61
C ARG A 22 -7.68 9.67 2.01
N LEU A 23 -7.17 10.41 2.99
CA LEU A 23 -7.48 10.21 4.39
C LEU A 23 -8.82 10.93 4.66
N ASP A 24 -9.95 10.26 4.44
CA ASP A 24 -11.27 10.74 4.89
C ASP A 24 -11.35 10.60 6.43
N LEU A 25 -10.53 11.37 7.16
CA LEU A 25 -10.63 11.52 8.62
C LEU A 25 -11.80 12.45 8.96
N SER A 26 -13.01 11.96 8.76
CA SER A 26 -14.16 12.51 9.48
C SER A 26 -14.00 12.09 10.95
N THR A 27 -13.83 13.08 11.82
CA THR A 27 -13.72 13.05 13.28
C THR A 27 -14.49 11.91 13.95
N GLU A 28 -13.80 11.16 14.80
CA GLU A 28 -14.29 10.17 15.77
C GLU A 28 -15.09 8.99 15.16
N ASN A 29 -14.40 7.86 14.91
CA ASN A 29 -14.91 6.61 14.30
C ASN A 29 -14.93 6.56 12.77
N ALA A 30 -13.74 6.53 12.15
CA ALA A 30 -13.63 6.14 10.74
C ALA A 30 -14.06 4.67 10.60
N LYS A 31 -15.18 4.42 9.91
CA LYS A 31 -15.71 3.06 9.71
C LYS A 31 -14.79 2.19 8.87
N ASP A 32 -14.17 2.73 7.84
CA ASP A 32 -13.20 2.03 7.02
C ASP A 32 -12.11 3.03 6.62
N VAL A 33 -10.84 2.62 6.70
CA VAL A 33 -9.69 3.40 6.25
C VAL A 33 -9.05 2.67 5.09
N LEU A 34 -9.01 3.30 3.91
CA LEU A 34 -8.29 2.78 2.75
C LEU A 34 -6.96 3.51 2.62
N ILE A 35 -5.88 2.75 2.61
CA ILE A 35 -4.55 3.23 2.26
C ILE A 35 -4.19 2.65 0.89
N ASN A 36 -4.13 3.53 -0.10
CA ASN A 36 -3.64 3.18 -1.42
C ASN A 36 -2.14 3.40 -1.48
N ASP A 37 -1.44 2.39 -1.96
CA ASP A 37 -0.02 2.46 -2.24
C ASP A 37 0.71 2.89 -0.97
N LEU A 38 0.81 1.94 -0.03
CA LEU A 38 1.61 2.12 1.18
C LEU A 38 3.11 2.07 0.81
N ALA A 39 3.49 2.93 -0.13
CA ALA A 39 4.79 3.54 -0.29
C ALA A 39 5.16 4.41 0.93
N ILE A 40 4.81 3.95 2.14
CA ILE A 40 5.73 3.99 3.28
C ILE A 40 6.85 2.96 2.97
N GLY A 41 7.45 3.10 1.79
CA GLY A 41 8.69 2.48 1.43
C GLY A 41 9.75 3.29 2.14
N ASN A 42 10.01 2.92 3.39
CA ASN A 42 11.13 3.43 4.15
C ASN A 42 11.51 2.32 5.11
N VAL A 43 11.99 1.17 4.62
CA VAL A 43 12.74 0.20 5.44
C VAL A 43 13.54 -0.75 4.53
N LEU A 44 14.61 -0.26 3.91
CA LEU A 44 15.78 -1.10 3.73
C LEU A 44 16.96 -0.51 4.49
N THR A 45 16.97 -0.74 5.79
CA THR A 45 18.16 -1.18 6.53
C THR A 45 17.73 -1.85 7.82
N GLU A 46 18.60 -2.73 8.35
CA GLU A 46 18.55 -3.38 9.67
C GLU A 46 18.52 -2.39 10.86
N THR A 47 18.29 -1.10 10.64
CA THR A 47 18.31 -0.07 11.68
C THR A 47 16.89 0.24 12.15
N ASP A 48 16.68 0.11 13.46
CA ASP A 48 15.38 0.23 14.16
C ASP A 48 14.57 1.51 13.83
N GLU A 49 15.22 2.61 13.42
CA GLU A 49 14.60 3.93 13.22
C GLU A 49 13.57 3.99 12.08
N MET A 50 13.78 3.25 11.00
CA MET A 50 12.90 3.32 9.81
C MET A 50 11.68 2.40 9.95
N LEU A 51 11.85 1.23 10.58
CA LEU A 51 10.73 0.39 11.06
C LEU A 51 9.81 1.19 11.99
N GLU A 52 10.39 2.09 12.79
CA GLU A 52 9.65 2.91 13.74
C GLU A 52 8.72 3.92 13.06
N MET A 53 9.03 4.39 11.84
CA MET A 53 8.16 5.32 11.12
C MET A 53 6.86 4.65 10.67
N GLY A 54 6.95 3.45 10.09
CA GLY A 54 5.77 2.67 9.69
C GLY A 54 4.89 2.30 10.89
N ARG A 55 5.51 1.91 12.00
CA ARG A 55 4.80 1.66 13.28
C ARG A 55 4.14 2.91 13.83
N THR A 56 4.84 4.05 13.80
CA THR A 56 4.30 5.31 14.29
C THR A 56 3.07 5.73 13.49
N PHE A 57 3.16 5.70 12.16
CA PHE A 57 2.05 6.05 11.27
C PHE A 57 0.84 5.12 11.47
N LEU A 58 1.05 3.80 11.37
CA LEU A 58 -0.02 2.83 11.56
C LEU A 58 -0.57 2.86 12.98
N GLY A 59 0.25 3.18 13.98
CA GLY A 59 -0.16 3.37 15.36
C GLY A 59 -1.07 4.59 15.56
N GLN A 60 -0.92 5.66 14.79
CA GLN A 60 -1.88 6.78 14.81
C GLN A 60 -3.22 6.36 14.19
N ILE A 61 -3.20 5.55 13.14
CA ILE A 61 -4.42 5.01 12.54
C ILE A 61 -5.13 4.06 13.51
N ALA A 62 -4.40 3.12 14.12
CA ALA A 62 -4.96 2.18 15.08
C ALA A 62 -5.68 2.88 16.25
N LYS A 63 -5.20 4.05 16.68
CA LYS A 63 -5.83 4.85 17.75
C LYS A 63 -7.21 5.42 17.37
N VAL A 64 -7.51 5.59 16.09
CA VAL A 64 -8.78 6.18 15.62
C VAL A 64 -9.76 5.15 15.06
N LEU A 65 -9.33 3.90 14.88
CA LEU A 65 -10.19 2.77 14.52
C LEU A 65 -11.00 2.30 15.75
N ASN A 66 -12.19 1.76 15.51
CA ASN A 66 -12.94 0.98 16.48
C ASN A 66 -13.02 -0.50 16.06
N LYS A 67 -13.64 -1.36 16.88
CA LYS A 67 -13.73 -2.81 16.63
C LYS A 67 -14.53 -3.19 15.39
N ASP A 68 -15.42 -2.32 14.94
CA ASP A 68 -16.19 -2.51 13.72
C ASP A 68 -15.49 -1.92 12.50
N SER A 69 -14.33 -1.29 12.68
CA SER A 69 -13.59 -0.62 11.61
C SER A 69 -12.61 -1.53 10.90
N ARG A 70 -12.46 -1.36 9.59
CA ARG A 70 -11.43 -2.06 8.80
C ARG A 70 -10.37 -1.11 8.29
N LEU A 71 -9.13 -1.57 8.37
CA LEU A 71 -8.01 -1.00 7.64
C LEU A 71 -7.80 -1.82 6.37
N LEU A 72 -7.92 -1.19 5.21
CA LEU A 72 -7.64 -1.78 3.90
C LEU A 72 -6.33 -1.18 3.38
N ILE A 73 -5.33 -2.01 3.15
CA ILE A 73 -4.03 -1.61 2.60
C ILE A 73 -3.92 -2.22 1.21
N HIS A 74 -3.91 -1.37 0.18
CA HIS A 74 -3.70 -1.76 -1.20
C HIS A 74 -2.21 -1.56 -1.54
N ASP A 75 -1.46 -2.66 -1.60
CA ASP A 75 0.00 -2.64 -1.71
C ASP A 75 0.51 -3.82 -2.56
N THR A 76 1.72 -3.71 -3.09
CA THR A 76 2.41 -4.84 -3.73
C THR A 76 3.00 -5.72 -2.62
N LEU A 77 2.69 -7.02 -2.65
CA LEU A 77 3.27 -7.98 -1.71
C LEU A 77 4.14 -8.97 -2.46
N MET A 78 5.44 -8.88 -2.24
CA MET A 78 6.43 -9.70 -2.92
C MET A 78 6.41 -11.15 -2.41
N ASP A 79 6.51 -12.10 -3.33
CA ASP A 79 6.76 -13.50 -2.98
C ASP A 79 8.23 -13.68 -2.59
N ASP A 80 8.49 -14.22 -1.40
CA ASP A 80 9.83 -14.36 -0.84
C ASP A 80 10.72 -15.34 -1.64
N LEU A 81 10.13 -16.32 -2.33
CA LEU A 81 10.86 -17.39 -3.03
C LEU A 81 10.90 -17.16 -4.53
N HIS A 82 9.81 -16.66 -5.10
CA HIS A 82 9.62 -16.56 -6.55
C HIS A 82 8.96 -15.22 -6.94
N PRO A 83 9.64 -14.08 -6.73
CA PRO A 83 9.08 -12.78 -7.10
C PRO A 83 8.89 -12.67 -8.61
N GLU A 84 7.80 -12.04 -9.03
CA GLU A 84 7.57 -11.79 -10.45
C GLU A 84 8.51 -10.68 -10.96
N GLN A 85 8.69 -10.63 -12.28
CA GLN A 85 9.55 -9.61 -12.91
C GLN A 85 9.09 -8.19 -12.58
N TYR A 86 7.78 -7.97 -12.47
CA TYR A 86 7.24 -6.65 -12.11
C TYR A 86 7.59 -6.29 -10.67
N ASP A 87 7.33 -7.18 -9.71
CA ASP A 87 7.62 -6.94 -8.29
C ASP A 87 9.10 -6.59 -8.09
N THR A 88 9.98 -7.33 -8.77
CA THR A 88 11.42 -7.06 -8.76
C THR A 88 11.75 -5.65 -9.31
N ARG A 89 11.09 -5.22 -10.39
CA ARG A 89 11.31 -3.88 -10.96
C ARG A 89 10.76 -2.79 -10.04
N ALA A 90 9.59 -2.99 -9.45
CA ALA A 90 9.00 -2.08 -8.48
C ALA A 90 9.94 -1.91 -7.27
N ASP A 91 10.47 -3.02 -6.74
CA ASP A 91 11.46 -3.02 -5.66
C ASP A 91 12.72 -2.22 -6.01
N PHE A 92 13.27 -2.40 -7.22
CA PHE A 92 14.40 -1.58 -7.68
C PHE A 92 14.08 -0.09 -7.76
N VAL A 93 12.87 0.28 -8.19
CA VAL A 93 12.42 1.68 -8.24
C VAL A 93 12.30 2.24 -6.83
N MET A 94 11.68 1.48 -5.92
CA MET A 94 11.53 1.86 -4.51
C MET A 94 12.87 2.03 -3.81
N MET A 95 13.80 1.10 -4.02
CA MET A 95 15.16 1.16 -3.48
C MET A 95 15.93 2.37 -4.04
N SER A 96 15.89 2.58 -5.36
CA SER A 96 16.73 3.61 -6.01
C SER A 96 16.25 5.04 -5.75
N LEU A 97 14.93 5.25 -5.66
CA LEU A 97 14.35 6.59 -5.50
C LEU A 97 14.06 6.95 -4.04
N PHE A 98 13.74 5.96 -3.21
CA PHE A 98 13.23 6.20 -1.86
C PHE A 98 14.02 5.46 -0.78
N GLY A 99 14.99 4.60 -1.13
CA GLY A 99 15.67 3.74 -0.16
C GLY A 99 14.72 2.71 0.48
N GLY A 100 13.63 2.38 -0.22
CA GLY A 100 12.59 1.45 0.24
C GLY A 100 12.78 0.02 -0.27
N MET A 101 11.86 -0.85 0.14
CA MET A 101 11.68 -2.21 -0.37
C MET A 101 10.22 -2.61 -0.34
N GLU A 102 9.84 -3.41 -1.32
CA GLU A 102 8.54 -4.06 -1.37
C GLU A 102 8.45 -5.14 -0.29
N ARG A 103 7.36 -5.14 0.48
CA ARG A 103 7.23 -6.03 1.63
C ARG A 103 6.69 -7.39 1.21
N SER A 104 7.14 -8.43 1.90
CA SER A 104 6.48 -9.73 1.84
C SER A 104 5.20 -9.77 2.69
N GLN A 105 4.35 -10.77 2.47
CA GLN A 105 3.12 -10.96 3.26
C GLN A 105 3.42 -11.10 4.77
N GLN A 106 4.51 -11.79 5.11
CA GLN A 106 4.90 -12.01 6.51
C GLN A 106 5.39 -10.71 7.15
N GLN A 107 6.14 -9.89 6.43
CA GLN A 107 6.59 -8.59 6.89
C GLN A 107 5.40 -7.66 7.13
N MET A 108 4.45 -7.59 6.20
CA MET A 108 3.21 -6.82 6.35
C MET A 108 2.41 -7.25 7.59
N ARG A 109 2.20 -8.56 7.77
CA ARG A 109 1.51 -9.11 8.95
C ARG A 109 2.21 -8.73 10.25
N THR A 110 3.53 -8.85 10.29
CA THR A 110 4.34 -8.54 11.48
C THR A 110 4.24 -7.05 11.84
N LEU A 111 4.30 -6.18 10.83
CA LEU A 111 4.15 -4.73 11.01
C LEU A 111 2.78 -4.38 11.60
N LEU A 112 1.69 -4.91 11.03
CA LEU A 112 0.34 -4.65 11.52
C LEU A 112 0.11 -5.18 12.94
N GLN A 113 0.63 -6.36 13.25
CA GLN A 113 0.58 -6.92 14.60
C GLN A 113 1.33 -6.06 15.62
N SER A 114 2.46 -5.45 15.22
CA SER A 114 3.25 -4.60 16.12
C SER A 114 2.51 -3.33 16.57
N VAL A 115 1.43 -2.94 15.88
CA VAL A 115 0.57 -1.80 16.24
C VAL A 115 -0.81 -2.21 16.75
N GLY A 116 -1.00 -3.49 17.09
CA GLY A 116 -2.24 -4.02 17.68
C GLY A 116 -3.34 -4.34 16.66
N LEU A 117 -3.02 -4.43 15.37
CA LEU A 117 -3.97 -4.85 14.33
C LEU A 117 -3.79 -6.32 13.98
N THR A 118 -4.91 -7.00 13.70
CA THR A 118 -4.94 -8.39 13.24
C THR A 118 -5.32 -8.43 11.78
N VAL A 119 -4.51 -9.07 10.94
CA VAL A 119 -4.84 -9.31 9.52
C VAL A 119 -5.97 -10.34 9.44
N THR A 120 -7.12 -9.92 8.91
CA THR A 120 -8.35 -10.72 8.74
C THR A 120 -8.54 -11.24 7.32
N GLY A 121 -7.93 -10.59 6.33
CA GLY A 121 -8.07 -10.98 4.93
C GLY A 121 -6.93 -10.52 4.04
N SER A 122 -6.76 -11.22 2.92
CA SER A 122 -5.86 -10.84 1.83
C SER A 122 -6.56 -11.15 0.52
N TYR A 123 -6.74 -10.14 -0.33
CA TYR A 123 -7.54 -10.23 -1.53
C TYR A 123 -6.71 -9.76 -2.74
N LYS A 124 -6.71 -10.57 -3.80
CA LYS A 124 -6.13 -10.21 -5.11
C LYS A 124 -7.26 -10.02 -6.12
N PRO A 125 -7.78 -8.78 -6.30
CA PRO A 125 -8.88 -8.52 -7.22
C PRO A 125 -8.38 -8.53 -8.66
N GLY A 126 -8.20 -9.73 -9.23
CA GLY A 126 -7.88 -9.91 -10.65
C GLY A 126 -6.41 -10.25 -10.93
N PRO A 127 -5.97 -10.13 -12.20
CA PRO A 127 -4.61 -10.48 -12.63
C PRO A 127 -3.56 -9.44 -12.27
N GLU A 128 -3.95 -8.35 -11.59
CA GLU A 128 -3.05 -7.28 -11.19
C GLU A 128 -2.15 -7.73 -10.03
N GLN A 129 -0.94 -7.18 -9.93
CA GLN A 129 0.06 -7.57 -8.91
C GLN A 129 -0.26 -7.08 -7.50
N TRP A 130 -1.28 -6.24 -7.35
CA TRP A 130 -1.60 -5.57 -6.10
C TRP A 130 -2.45 -6.47 -5.20
N THR A 131 -2.22 -6.36 -3.91
CA THR A 131 -2.95 -7.10 -2.88
C THR A 131 -3.65 -6.12 -1.94
N ILE A 132 -4.92 -6.38 -1.64
CA ILE A 132 -5.64 -5.71 -0.58
C ILE A 132 -5.49 -6.54 0.70
N THR A 133 -4.70 -6.03 1.64
CA THR A 133 -4.62 -6.58 3.00
C THR A 133 -5.69 -5.91 3.86
N GLU A 134 -6.54 -6.72 4.48
CA GLU A 134 -7.53 -6.24 5.46
C GLU A 134 -7.05 -6.55 6.88
N ALA A 135 -7.12 -5.54 7.75
CA ALA A 135 -6.79 -5.66 9.15
C ALA A 135 -7.79 -4.94 10.05
N MET A 136 -7.99 -5.46 11.26
CA MET A 136 -8.95 -4.95 12.24
C MET A 136 -8.33 -4.94 13.63
N LEU A 137 -8.92 -4.16 14.54
CA LEU A 137 -8.65 -4.31 15.97
C LEU A 137 -9.24 -5.63 16.50
N PRO A 138 -8.57 -6.31 17.44
CA PRO A 138 -9.06 -7.55 18.05
C PRO A 138 -10.30 -7.35 18.95
#